data_AF-A0A1V4Y1I1-F1
#
_entry.id   AF-A0A1V4Y1I1-F1
#
_cell.length_a   1.000
_cell.length_b   1.000
_cell.length_c   1.000
_cell.angle_alpha   90.00
_cell.angle_beta   90.00
_cell.angle_gamma   90.00
#
_symmetry.space_group_name_H-M   'P 1'
#
loop_
_entity.id
_entity.type
_entity.pdbx_description
1 polymer ?
#
loop_
_entity_poly.entity_id
_entity_poly.type
_entity_poly.pdbx_seq_one_letter_code
_entity_poly.pdbx_strand_id
1 'polypeptide(L)'
;MAEKGARVQLEPLARQMYVDGKSLTAIEADLGVSRQTLSSWKSQTKKPGEEFDEWDKARSRKASFGLRMEALLERELTFAEERQPGAIEGCTLDNLSKLGALVVKFKAVESQGAGYDKAKVFLENLQWVAAWLRENDPEGLKVLASNFDAMTMKFKTECMSDGNA
;
A
#
# COMPACT_ATOMS: atom_id res chain seq x y z
N MET A 1 -22.08 -2.91 17.55
CA MET A 1 -22.66 -2.31 16.32
C MET A 1 -22.44 -0.82 16.41
N ALA A 2 -21.81 -0.19 15.42
CA ALA A 2 -21.53 1.24 15.46
C ALA A 2 -22.84 2.05 15.36
N GLU A 3 -23.04 2.98 16.29
CA GLU A 3 -24.23 3.86 16.35
C GLU A 3 -24.39 4.65 15.05
N LYS A 4 -25.64 4.93 14.65
CA LYS A 4 -25.99 5.65 13.40
C LYS A 4 -25.25 7.00 13.22
N GLY A 5 -24.76 7.63 14.30
CA GLY A 5 -23.94 8.85 14.24
C GLY A 5 -22.45 8.61 13.92
N ALA A 6 -21.89 7.46 14.30
CA ALA A 6 -20.48 7.13 14.09
C ALA A 6 -20.14 6.99 12.60
N ARG A 7 -21.09 6.52 11.78
CA ARG A 7 -20.91 6.39 10.34
C ARG A 7 -20.63 7.73 9.66
N VAL A 8 -21.39 8.78 9.97
CA VAL A 8 -21.27 10.09 9.31
C VAL A 8 -19.87 10.69 9.49
N GLN A 9 -19.23 10.41 10.63
CA GLN A 9 -17.90 10.90 10.96
C GLN A 9 -16.79 9.97 10.48
N LEU A 10 -16.96 8.66 10.63
CA LEU A 10 -15.90 7.67 10.37
C LEU A 10 -15.87 7.20 8.92
N GLU A 11 -17.00 7.22 8.19
CA GLU A 11 -17.07 6.76 6.80
C GLU A 11 -16.18 7.60 5.85
N PRO A 12 -16.18 8.94 5.89
CA PRO A 12 -15.29 9.73 5.02
C PRO A 12 -13.81 9.45 5.29
N LEU A 13 -13.45 9.27 6.56
CA LEU A 13 -12.07 9.03 6.98
C LEU A 13 -11.62 7.60 6.59
N ALA A 14 -12.48 6.60 6.82
CA ALA A 14 -12.27 5.23 6.35
C ALA A 14 -12.15 5.15 4.82
N ARG A 15 -13.00 5.89 4.08
CA ARG A 15 -12.93 5.99 2.62
C ARG A 15 -11.60 6.56 2.18
N GLN A 16 -11.15 7.66 2.80
CA GLN A 16 -9.86 8.27 2.47
C GLN A 16 -8.71 7.29 2.70
N MET A 17 -8.68 6.62 3.85
CA MET A 17 -7.67 5.61 4.17
C MET A 17 -7.67 4.43 3.18
N TYR A 18 -8.85 4.01 2.73
CA TYR A 18 -8.98 2.97 1.69
C TYR A 18 -8.43 3.47 0.35
N VAL A 19 -8.79 4.68 -0.07
CA VAL A 19 -8.24 5.32 -1.29
C VAL A 19 -6.72 5.47 -1.19
N ASP A 20 -6.20 5.69 0.01
CA ASP A 20 -4.77 5.77 0.30
C ASP A 20 -4.05 4.41 0.34
N GLY A 21 -4.73 3.31 0.04
CA GLY A 21 -4.12 1.99 -0.11
C GLY A 21 -4.28 1.06 1.10
N LYS A 22 -4.81 1.54 2.25
CA LYS A 22 -5.03 0.67 3.42
C LYS A 22 -6.09 -0.39 3.14
N SER A 23 -5.87 -1.61 3.65
CA SER A 23 -6.88 -2.68 3.62
C SER A 23 -7.98 -2.41 4.63
N LEU A 24 -9.16 -3.00 4.45
CA LEU A 24 -10.27 -2.86 5.41
C LEU A 24 -9.88 -3.36 6.82
N THR A 25 -8.98 -4.35 6.91
CA THR A 25 -8.44 -4.84 8.20
C THR A 25 -7.50 -3.83 8.86
N ALA A 26 -6.68 -3.10 8.08
CA ALA A 26 -5.85 -2.03 8.64
C ALA A 26 -6.70 -0.85 9.11
N ILE A 27 -7.75 -0.50 8.35
CA ILE A 27 -8.69 0.57 8.72
C ILE A 27 -9.50 0.18 9.97
N GLU A 28 -9.86 -1.09 10.11
CA GLU A 28 -10.50 -1.63 11.31
C GLU A 28 -9.63 -1.44 12.55
N ALA A 29 -8.33 -1.74 12.46
CA ALA A 29 -7.38 -1.54 13.56
C ALA A 29 -7.24 -0.07 13.93
N ASP A 30 -7.21 0.84 12.95
CA ASP A 30 -7.01 2.27 13.18
C ASP A 30 -8.27 2.98 13.71
N LEU A 31 -9.46 2.59 13.25
CA LEU A 31 -10.73 3.28 13.56
C LEU A 31 -11.60 2.53 14.57
N GLY A 32 -11.24 1.31 14.95
CA GLY A 32 -12.05 0.45 15.81
C GLY A 32 -13.39 0.04 15.19
N VAL A 33 -13.54 0.19 13.86
CA VAL A 33 -14.75 -0.17 13.13
C VAL A 33 -14.57 -1.54 12.50
N SER A 34 -15.43 -2.50 12.83
CA SER A 34 -15.31 -3.86 12.29
C SER A 34 -15.23 -3.90 10.77
N ARG A 35 -14.42 -4.82 10.21
CA ARG A 35 -14.31 -5.01 8.75
C ARG A 35 -15.67 -5.26 8.07
N GLN A 36 -16.60 -5.95 8.73
CA GLN A 36 -17.95 -6.19 8.22
C GLN A 36 -18.74 -4.87 8.06
N THR A 37 -18.59 -3.95 9.01
CA THR A 37 -19.22 -2.63 8.93
C THR A 37 -18.63 -1.80 7.80
N LEU A 38 -17.30 -1.78 7.65
CA LEU A 38 -16.63 -1.10 6.54
C LEU A 38 -17.05 -1.69 5.18
N SER A 39 -17.12 -3.01 5.07
CA SER A 39 -17.59 -3.69 3.86
C SER A 39 -19.04 -3.33 3.53
N SER A 40 -19.91 -3.22 4.54
CA SER A 40 -21.31 -2.81 4.36
C SER A 40 -21.41 -1.36 3.86
N TRP A 41 -20.63 -0.43 4.42
CA TRP A 41 -20.60 0.96 3.94
C TRP A 41 -20.15 1.04 2.49
N LYS A 42 -19.10 0.29 2.15
CA LYS A 42 -18.57 0.20 0.80
C LYS A 42 -19.62 -0.33 -0.19
N SER A 43 -20.29 -1.45 0.14
CA SER A 43 -21.32 -2.06 -0.72
C SER A 43 -22.55 -1.17 -0.92
N GLN A 44 -22.88 -0.31 0.04
CA GLN A 44 -23.99 0.64 -0.10
C GLN A 44 -23.72 1.74 -1.12
N THR A 45 -22.46 2.01 -1.44
CA THR A 45 -22.09 2.99 -2.48
C THR A 45 -22.09 2.39 -3.89
N LYS A 46 -22.29 1.07 -4.03
CA LYS A 46 -22.34 0.37 -5.31
C LYS A 46 -23.68 0.60 -5.99
N LYS A 47 -23.68 1.10 -7.24
CA LYS A 47 -24.91 1.25 -8.00
C LYS A 47 -25.35 -0.08 -8.61
N PRO A 48 -26.66 -0.32 -8.82
CA PRO A 48 -27.15 -1.51 -9.51
C PRO A 48 -26.53 -1.63 -10.91
N GLY A 49 -25.99 -2.80 -11.24
CA GLY A 49 -25.38 -3.08 -12.55
C GLY A 49 -23.91 -2.67 -12.69
N GLU A 50 -23.31 -2.02 -11.70
CA GLU A 50 -21.88 -1.74 -11.70
C GLU A 50 -21.09 -2.86 -11.01
N GLU A 51 -19.85 -3.10 -11.45
CA GLU A 51 -18.95 -4.08 -10.82
C GLU A 51 -18.28 -3.51 -9.56
N PHE A 52 -17.82 -2.25 -9.65
CA PHE A 52 -17.05 -1.57 -8.62
C PHE A 52 -17.87 -0.54 -7.85
N ASP A 53 -17.62 -0.44 -6.54
CA ASP A 53 -18.18 0.60 -5.69
C ASP A 53 -17.42 1.94 -5.81
N GLU A 54 -17.95 3.00 -5.20
CA GLU A 54 -17.36 4.34 -5.29
C GLU A 54 -16.03 4.50 -4.54
N TRP A 55 -15.70 3.57 -3.64
CA TRP A 55 -14.41 3.56 -2.96
C TRP A 55 -13.35 2.93 -3.88
N ASP A 56 -13.68 1.82 -4.55
CA ASP A 56 -12.82 1.18 -5.55
C ASP A 56 -12.53 2.10 -6.73
N LYS A 57 -13.57 2.75 -7.27
CA LYS A 57 -13.41 3.75 -8.33
C LYS A 57 -12.54 4.92 -7.89
N ALA A 58 -12.64 5.36 -6.63
CA ALA A 58 -11.82 6.44 -6.11
C ALA A 58 -10.35 6.00 -5.95
N ARG A 59 -10.11 4.78 -5.45
CA ARG A 59 -8.76 4.18 -5.39
C ARG A 59 -8.14 4.04 -6.78
N SER A 60 -8.89 3.51 -7.75
CA SER A 60 -8.46 3.36 -9.15
C SER A 60 -8.14 4.72 -9.81
N ARG A 61 -8.95 5.75 -9.55
CA ARG A 61 -8.68 7.12 -10.02
C ARG A 61 -7.38 7.69 -9.43
N LYS A 62 -7.09 7.43 -8.15
CA LYS A 62 -5.83 7.87 -7.52
C LYS A 62 -4.62 7.14 -8.10
N ALA A 63 -4.69 5.82 -8.26
CA ALA A 63 -3.62 5.03 -8.87
C ALA A 63 -3.34 5.45 -10.32
N SER A 64 -4.39 5.69 -11.12
CA SER A 64 -4.22 6.19 -12.49
C SER A 64 -3.70 7.63 -12.55
N PHE A 65 -3.92 8.45 -11.51
CA PHE A 65 -3.34 9.78 -11.41
C PHE A 65 -1.82 9.74 -11.22
N GLY A 66 -1.30 8.84 -10.36
CA GLY A 66 0.14 8.64 -10.16
C GLY A 66 0.83 8.26 -11.47
N LEU A 67 0.32 7.25 -12.17
CA LEU A 67 0.81 6.83 -13.48
C LEU A 67 0.77 7.96 -14.52
N ARG A 68 -0.28 8.78 -14.52
CA ARG A 68 -0.38 9.92 -15.43
C ARG A 68 0.67 10.99 -15.14
N MET A 69 0.98 11.24 -13.87
CA MET A 69 2.03 12.19 -13.48
C MET A 69 3.42 11.70 -13.87
N GLU A 70 3.69 10.39 -13.78
CA GLU A 70 4.93 9.77 -14.25
C GLU A 70 5.08 9.93 -15.77
N ALA A 71 4.04 9.61 -16.54
CA ALA A 71 4.05 9.77 -17.99
C ALA A 71 4.26 11.23 -18.43
N LEU A 72 3.70 12.19 -17.67
CA LEU A 72 3.93 13.61 -17.93
C LEU A 72 5.38 14.02 -17.64
N LEU A 73 5.96 13.56 -16.53
CA LEU A 73 7.35 13.83 -16.21
C LEU A 73 8.29 13.24 -17.26
N GLU A 74 8.08 12.00 -17.66
CA GLU A 74 8.88 11.32 -18.69
C GLU A 74 8.84 12.07 -20.02
N ARG A 75 7.64 12.48 -20.47
CA ARG A 75 7.48 13.29 -21.69
C ARG A 75 8.25 14.61 -21.62
N GLU A 76 8.17 15.33 -20.51
CA GLU A 76 8.87 16.62 -20.35
C GLU A 76 10.39 16.44 -20.25
N LEU A 77 10.85 15.34 -19.64
CA LEU A 77 12.28 14.99 -19.60
C LEU A 77 12.80 14.70 -21.01
N THR A 78 12.10 13.86 -21.79
CA THR A 78 12.46 13.58 -23.19
C THR A 78 12.52 14.86 -24.00
N PHE A 79 11.52 15.74 -23.86
CA PHE A 79 11.52 17.03 -24.56
C PHE A 79 12.70 17.93 -24.18
N ALA A 80 13.13 17.91 -22.91
CA ALA A 80 14.27 18.69 -22.44
C ALA A 80 15.60 18.07 -22.90
N GLU A 81 15.72 16.74 -22.93
CA GLU A 81 16.91 15.99 -23.38
C GLU A 81 17.19 16.14 -24.88
N GLU A 82 16.13 16.27 -25.70
CA GLU A 82 16.24 16.49 -27.14
C GLU A 82 16.71 17.91 -27.50
N ARG A 83 16.75 18.84 -26.53
CA ARG A 83 17.24 20.21 -26.76
C ARG A 83 18.76 20.29 -26.71
N GLN A 84 19.30 21.27 -27.43
CA GLN A 84 20.72 21.59 -27.36
C GLN A 84 21.10 22.06 -25.93
N PRO A 85 22.29 21.68 -25.43
CA PRO A 85 22.80 22.19 -24.17
C PRO A 85 22.78 23.73 -24.13
N GLY A 86 22.16 24.30 -23.09
CA GLY A 86 21.99 25.75 -22.95
C GLY A 86 20.72 26.34 -23.59
N ALA A 87 19.96 25.55 -24.36
CA ALA A 87 18.64 25.95 -24.91
C ALA A 87 17.45 25.59 -24.00
N ILE A 88 17.74 25.04 -22.81
CA ILE A 88 16.73 24.73 -21.80
C ILE A 88 16.50 25.98 -20.95
N GLU A 89 15.27 26.48 -20.97
CA GLU A 89 14.88 27.64 -20.17
C GLU A 89 14.77 27.28 -18.69
N GLY A 90 15.12 28.22 -17.80
CA GLY A 90 15.02 28.00 -16.34
C GLY A 90 13.60 27.64 -15.87
N CYS A 91 12.57 28.14 -16.55
CA CYS A 91 11.17 27.78 -16.29
C CYS A 91 10.89 26.29 -16.54
N THR A 92 11.49 25.71 -17.58
CA THR A 92 11.37 24.28 -17.90
C THR A 92 12.00 23.42 -16.80
N LEU A 93 13.18 23.80 -16.30
CA LEU A 93 13.86 23.09 -15.20
C LEU A 93 13.08 23.18 -13.89
N ASP A 94 12.46 24.33 -13.59
CA ASP A 94 11.60 24.50 -12.42
C ASP A 94 10.32 23.65 -12.51
N ASN A 95 9.68 23.61 -13.68
CA ASN A 95 8.52 22.76 -13.92
C ASN A 95 8.87 21.27 -13.80
N LEU A 96 10.00 20.83 -14.36
CA LEU A 96 10.51 19.47 -14.21
C LEU A 96 10.79 19.11 -12.75
N SER A 97 11.41 20.02 -12.00
CA SER A 97 11.69 19.82 -10.57
C SER A 97 10.39 19.68 -9.76
N LYS A 98 9.38 20.49 -10.05
CA LYS A 98 8.06 20.42 -9.39
C LYS A 98 7.32 19.14 -9.76
N LEU A 99 7.32 18.74 -11.03
CA LEU A 99 6.73 17.48 -11.48
C LEU A 99 7.44 16.29 -10.85
N GLY A 100 8.77 16.29 -10.81
CA GLY A 100 9.58 15.29 -10.12
C GLY A 100 9.24 15.18 -8.64
N ALA A 101 9.16 16.31 -7.93
CA ALA A 101 8.78 16.32 -6.52
C ALA A 101 7.37 15.76 -6.27
N LEU A 102 6.41 16.05 -7.15
CA LEU A 102 5.07 15.49 -7.08
C LEU A 102 5.08 13.98 -7.30
N VAL A 103 5.78 13.49 -8.33
CA VAL A 103 5.92 12.05 -8.59
C VAL A 103 6.56 11.33 -7.41
N VAL A 104 7.65 11.85 -6.83
CA VAL A 104 8.29 11.27 -5.64
C VAL A 104 7.31 11.22 -4.47
N LYS A 105 6.55 12.29 -4.22
CA LYS A 105 5.55 12.33 -3.15
C LYS A 105 4.44 11.31 -3.38
N PHE A 106 3.97 11.14 -4.61
CA PHE A 106 2.96 10.12 -4.94
C PHE A 106 3.51 8.71 -4.76
N LYS A 107 4.71 8.41 -5.25
CA LYS A 107 5.38 7.12 -5.02
C LYS A 107 5.58 6.83 -3.54
N ALA A 108 5.98 7.82 -2.76
CA ALA A 108 6.13 7.68 -1.32
C ALA A 108 4.78 7.32 -0.66
N VAL A 109 3.70 8.02 -1.02
CA VAL A 109 2.34 7.72 -0.52
C VAL A 109 1.84 6.35 -1.00
N GLU A 110 2.11 5.94 -2.24
CA GLU A 110 1.76 4.61 -2.75
C GLU A 110 2.57 3.50 -2.06
N SER A 111 3.85 3.73 -1.80
CA SER A 111 4.69 2.80 -1.03
C SER A 111 4.26 2.68 0.44
N GLN A 112 3.63 3.73 0.99
CA GLN A 112 3.02 3.71 2.32
C GLN A 112 1.62 3.05 2.30
N GLY A 113 0.95 3.03 1.14
CA GLY A 113 -0.34 2.41 0.90
C GLY A 113 -0.23 0.89 0.77
N ALA A 114 -0.36 0.21 1.91
CA ALA A 114 -0.02 -1.19 2.12
C ALA A 114 1.51 -1.38 2.20
N GLY A 115 2.09 -0.88 3.30
CA GLY A 115 3.37 -1.37 3.77
C GLY A 115 3.33 -2.90 3.80
N TYR A 116 3.99 -3.53 2.82
CA TYR A 116 4.31 -4.94 2.85
C TYR A 116 5.26 -5.11 4.03
N ASP A 117 4.68 -5.32 5.20
CA ASP A 117 5.43 -5.60 6.41
C ASP A 117 6.01 -7.01 6.24
N LYS A 118 7.21 -7.03 5.67
CA LYS A 118 7.98 -8.25 5.39
C LYS A 118 8.05 -9.11 6.65
N ALA A 119 8.22 -8.49 7.82
CA ALA A 119 8.29 -9.20 9.09
C ALA A 119 6.94 -9.82 9.45
N LYS A 120 5.84 -9.07 9.31
CA LYS A 120 4.50 -9.61 9.54
C LYS A 120 4.18 -10.78 8.61
N VAL A 121 4.45 -10.65 7.31
CA VAL A 121 4.19 -11.71 6.32
C VAL A 121 5.06 -12.95 6.59
N PHE A 122 6.33 -12.75 6.96
CA PHE A 122 7.22 -13.84 7.36
C PHE A 122 6.68 -14.60 8.58
N LEU A 123 6.23 -13.88 9.61
CA LEU A 123 5.65 -14.48 10.81
C LEU A 123 4.32 -15.21 10.52
N GLU A 124 3.45 -14.62 9.70
CA GLU A 124 2.19 -15.25 9.29
C GLU A 124 2.44 -16.57 8.53
N ASN A 125 3.42 -16.59 7.62
CA ASN A 125 3.81 -17.80 6.90
C ASN A 125 4.42 -18.86 7.83
N LEU A 126 5.31 -18.47 8.75
CA LEU A 126 5.87 -19.40 9.73
C LEU A 126 4.80 -19.99 10.65
N GLN A 127 3.83 -19.17 11.06
CA GLN A 127 2.71 -19.64 11.88
C GLN A 127 1.86 -20.66 11.12
N TRP A 128 1.61 -20.43 9.84
CA TRP A 128 0.90 -21.39 8.98
C TRP A 128 1.68 -22.70 8.81
N VAL A 129 2.99 -22.63 8.52
CA VAL A 129 3.85 -23.83 8.40
C VAL A 129 3.90 -24.60 9.71
N ALA A 130 4.03 -23.93 10.85
CA ALA A 130 4.06 -24.57 12.15
C ALA A 130 2.72 -25.25 12.49
N ALA A 131 1.58 -24.66 12.11
CA ALA A 131 0.27 -25.28 12.26
C ALA A 131 0.14 -26.54 11.39
N TRP A 132 0.56 -26.46 10.13
CA TRP A 132 0.53 -27.61 9.22
C TRP A 132 1.45 -28.76 9.68
N LEU A 133 2.69 -28.44 10.10
CA LEU A 133 3.65 -29.43 10.60
C LEU A 133 3.16 -30.10 11.89
N ARG A 134 2.48 -29.36 12.78
CA ARG A 134 1.91 -29.95 13.99
C ARG A 134 0.96 -31.12 13.69
N GLU A 135 0.20 -31.01 12.61
CA GLU A 135 -0.81 -31.99 12.22
C GLU A 135 -0.26 -33.10 11.32
N ASN A 136 0.75 -32.80 10.50
CA ASN A 136 1.21 -33.69 9.43
C ASN A 136 2.64 -34.23 9.61
N ASP A 137 3.51 -33.50 10.30
CA ASP A 137 4.92 -33.88 10.52
C ASP A 137 5.50 -33.25 11.82
N PRO A 138 5.29 -33.90 12.97
CA PRO A 138 5.77 -33.41 14.26
C PRO A 138 7.30 -33.40 14.39
N GLU A 139 8.03 -34.21 13.61
CA GLU A 139 9.50 -34.16 13.58
C GLU A 139 9.98 -32.92 12.82
N GLY A 140 9.37 -32.60 11.68
CA GLY A 140 9.60 -31.35 10.97
C GLY A 140 9.35 -30.11 11.84
N LEU A 141 8.34 -30.15 12.71
CA LEU A 141 8.08 -29.07 13.67
C LEU A 141 9.22 -28.89 14.69
N LYS A 142 9.83 -29.99 15.17
CA LYS A 142 10.97 -29.93 16.10
C LYS A 142 12.20 -29.32 15.44
N VAL A 143 12.46 -29.68 14.18
CA VAL A 143 13.56 -29.09 13.39
C VAL A 143 13.33 -27.61 13.18
N LEU A 144 12.10 -27.20 12.81
CA LEU A 144 11.75 -25.79 12.67
C LEU A 144 11.95 -25.01 13.97
N ALA A 145 11.47 -25.56 15.10
CA ALA A 145 11.61 -24.94 16.42
C ALA A 145 13.08 -24.77 16.83
N SER A 146 13.92 -25.79 16.58
CA SER A 146 15.36 -25.74 16.91
C SER A 146 16.15 -24.70 16.11
N ASN A 147 15.63 -24.28 14.94
CA ASN A 147 16.29 -23.31 14.05
C ASN A 147 15.61 -21.94 14.02
N PHE A 148 14.53 -21.74 14.78
CA PHE A 148 13.67 -20.55 14.69
C PHE A 148 14.44 -19.23 14.89
N ASP A 149 15.29 -19.17 15.91
CA ASP A 149 16.06 -17.96 16.23
C ASP A 149 17.09 -17.65 15.13
N ALA A 150 17.78 -18.67 14.62
CA ALA A 150 18.73 -18.51 13.53
C ALA A 150 18.05 -18.05 12.23
N MET A 151 16.88 -18.60 11.91
CA MET A 151 16.07 -18.18 10.76
C MET A 151 15.60 -16.73 10.89
N THR A 152 15.12 -16.33 12.07
CA THR A 152 14.63 -14.97 12.32
C THR A 152 15.76 -13.95 12.28
N MET A 153 16.93 -14.27 12.82
CA MET A 153 18.12 -13.41 12.75
C MET A 153 18.64 -13.26 11.32
N LYS A 154 18.64 -14.35 10.54
CA LYS A 154 19.02 -14.31 9.12
C LYS A 154 18.04 -13.48 8.32
N PHE A 155 16.73 -13.68 8.51
CA PHE A 155 15.68 -12.87 7.88
C PHE A 155 15.82 -11.38 8.21
N LYS A 156 16.06 -11.04 9.49
CA LYS A 156 16.30 -9.66 9.90
C LYS A 156 17.51 -9.06 9.19
N THR A 157 18.60 -9.81 9.07
CA THR A 157 19.84 -9.35 8.45
C THR A 157 19.70 -9.18 6.93
N GLU A 158 19.00 -10.08 6.24
CA GLU A 158 18.88 -10.05 4.78
C GLU A 158 17.73 -9.17 4.29
N CYS A 159 16.63 -9.06 5.04
CA CYS A 159 15.42 -8.40 4.57
C CYS A 159 15.10 -7.07 5.26
N MET A 160 15.72 -6.76 6.41
CA MET A 160 15.45 -5.55 7.19
C MET A 160 16.64 -4.58 7.27
N SER A 161 17.83 -4.96 6.77
CA SER A 161 19.03 -4.11 6.75
C SER A 161 19.12 -3.17 5.54
N ASP A 162 18.38 -3.46 4.46
CA ASP A 162 18.37 -2.67 3.21
C ASP A 162 17.61 -1.33 3.32
N GLY A 163 17.12 -0.97 4.52
CA GLY A 163 16.38 0.27 4.76
C GLY A 163 17.25 1.48 5.15
N ASN A 164 18.58 1.38 5.05
CA ASN A 164 19.51 2.41 5.52
C ASN A 164 20.62 2.75 4.49
N ALA A 165 20.24 2.82 3.21
CA ALA A 165 21.06 3.35 2.11
C ALA A 165 20.26 4.35 1.27
#